data_AF-A0A6B8KC13-F1
#
_entry.id   AF-A0A6B8KC13-F1
#
_cell.length_a   1.000
_cell.length_b   1.000
_cell.length_c   1.000
_cell.angle_alpha   90.00
_cell.angle_beta   90.00
_cell.angle_gamma   90.00
#
_symmetry.space_group_name_H-M   'P 1'
#
loop_
_entity.id
_entity.type
_entity.pdbx_description
1 polymer ?
#
loop_
_entity_poly.entity_id
_entity_poly.type
_entity_poly.pdbx_seq_one_letter_code
_entity_poly.pdbx_strand_id
1 'polypeptide(L)'
;MTASVNFEQIFDRALPIANNVMLTVTEAPEDERDLLEILEGAMMRGMREHAQLTAIHVPFERFPHMDSKFWHIPVEDSGDPKVLRFFFETPYLEAA
;
A
#
# COMPACT_ATOMS: atom_id res chain seq x y z
N MET A 1 -24.12 1.37 -8.35
CA MET A 1 -23.49 2.68 -8.62
C MET A 1 -22.05 2.53 -8.17
N THR A 2 -21.12 2.29 -9.09
CA THR A 2 -19.69 2.26 -8.76
C THR A 2 -19.26 3.71 -8.55
N ALA A 3 -19.18 4.12 -7.28
CA ALA A 3 -18.56 5.39 -6.95
C ALA A 3 -17.10 5.30 -7.42
N SER A 4 -16.71 6.21 -8.31
CA SER A 4 -15.31 6.37 -8.69
C SER A 4 -14.55 6.74 -7.42
N VAL A 5 -13.93 5.77 -6.76
CA VAL A 5 -13.15 6.04 -5.57
C VAL A 5 -12.02 6.96 -6.01
N ASN A 6 -12.00 8.17 -5.46
CA ASN A 6 -10.98 9.14 -5.83
C ASN A 6 -9.68 8.70 -5.14
N PHE A 7 -8.86 7.92 -5.83
CA PHE A 7 -7.64 7.34 -5.28
C PHE A 7 -6.71 8.37 -4.61
N GLU A 8 -6.72 9.62 -5.06
CA GLU A 8 -5.97 10.70 -4.41
C GLU A 8 -6.46 11.02 -2.99
N GLN A 9 -7.76 10.84 -2.71
CA GLN A 9 -8.37 11.06 -1.39
C GLN A 9 -8.12 9.90 -0.42
N ILE A 10 -7.95 8.68 -0.95
CA ILE A 10 -7.67 7.47 -0.17
C ILE A 10 -6.26 7.52 0.45
N PHE A 11 -5.33 8.30 -0.11
CA PHE A 11 -3.95 8.37 0.35
C PHE A 11 -3.67 9.70 1.03
N ASP A 12 -3.38 9.67 2.34
CA ASP A 12 -3.16 10.88 3.15
C ASP A 12 -1.86 11.56 2.77
N ARG A 13 -0.81 10.73 2.64
CA ARG A 13 0.55 11.22 2.61
C ARG A 13 1.44 10.27 1.83
N ALA A 14 2.01 10.80 0.74
CA ALA A 14 3.18 10.24 0.10
C ALA A 14 4.41 10.84 0.78
N LEU A 15 5.13 10.02 1.54
CA LEU A 15 6.40 10.41 2.13
C LEU A 15 7.53 9.92 1.23
N PRO A 16 8.30 10.83 0.60
CA PRO A 16 9.48 10.44 -0.14
C PRO A 16 10.55 9.96 0.85
N ILE A 17 11.05 8.75 0.64
CA ILE A 17 12.13 8.15 1.42
C ILE A 17 13.17 7.63 0.42
N ALA A 18 14.27 8.38 0.22
CA ALA A 18 15.39 7.96 -0.62
C ALA A 18 14.97 7.37 -2.00
N ASN A 19 14.32 8.18 -2.85
CA ASN A 19 13.72 7.81 -4.15
C ASN A 19 12.56 6.81 -4.10
N ASN A 20 12.15 6.41 -2.88
CA ASN A 20 10.98 5.58 -2.66
C ASN A 20 9.81 6.40 -2.14
N VAL A 21 8.61 5.84 -2.22
CA VAL A 21 7.39 6.41 -1.66
C VAL A 21 6.81 5.44 -0.64
N MET A 22 6.49 5.98 0.53
CA MET A 22 5.64 5.33 1.52
C MET A 22 4.26 6.01 1.49
N LEU A 23 3.19 5.21 1.42
CA LEU A 23 1.81 5.68 1.42
C LEU A 23 1.07 5.26 2.69
N THR A 24 0.30 6.20 3.24
CA THR A 24 -0.66 5.93 4.30
C THR A 24 -2.07 6.06 3.75
N VAL A 25 -2.91 5.07 4.02
CA VAL A 25 -4.30 5.04 3.58
C VAL A 25 -5.18 5.76 4.63
N THR A 26 -5.97 6.75 4.21
CA THR A 26 -6.90 7.54 5.06
C THR A 26 -8.19 6.79 5.37
N GLU A 27 -8.66 6.00 4.41
CA GLU A 27 -9.91 5.26 4.49
C GLU A 27 -9.62 3.77 4.59
N ALA A 28 -10.07 3.15 5.68
CA ALA A 28 -9.84 1.73 5.90
C ALA A 28 -10.58 0.92 4.81
N PRO A 29 -9.89 0.06 4.03
CA PRO A 29 -10.59 -0.80 3.09
C PRO A 29 -11.59 -1.71 3.83
N GLU A 30 -12.77 -1.92 3.26
CA GLU A 30 -13.82 -2.71 3.93
C GLU A 30 -13.56 -4.21 3.79
N ASP A 31 -13.02 -4.63 2.64
CA ASP A 31 -12.70 -6.02 2.34
C ASP A 31 -11.41 -6.19 1.50
N GLU A 32 -11.07 -7.43 1.17
CA GLU A 32 -9.86 -7.77 0.40
C GLU A 32 -9.86 -7.19 -1.03
N ARG A 33 -11.03 -7.00 -1.65
CA ARG A 33 -11.13 -6.41 -2.99
C ARG A 33 -10.82 -4.93 -2.95
N ASP A 34 -11.36 -4.22 -1.96
CA ASP A 34 -11.04 -2.81 -1.74
C ASP A 34 -9.53 -2.64 -1.50
N LEU A 35 -8.94 -3.55 -0.72
CA LEU A 35 -7.51 -3.56 -0.52
C LEU A 35 -6.74 -3.75 -1.83
N LEU A 36 -7.14 -4.69 -2.70
CA LEU A 36 -6.51 -4.89 -4.01
C LEU A 36 -6.58 -3.61 -4.87
N GLU A 37 -7.73 -2.94 -4.91
CA GLU A 37 -7.87 -1.68 -5.64
C GLU A 37 -6.95 -0.58 -5.10
N ILE A 38 -6.77 -0.52 -3.77
CA ILE A 38 -5.82 0.40 -3.14
C ILE A 38 -4.37 0.05 -3.48
N LEU A 39 -4.00 -1.23 -3.46
CA LEU A 39 -2.65 -1.69 -3.84
C LEU A 39 -2.34 -1.31 -5.30
N GLU A 40 -3.29 -1.52 -6.22
CA GLU A 40 -3.16 -1.10 -7.63
C GLU A 40 -3.02 0.42 -7.76
N GLY A 41 -3.86 1.19 -7.05
CA GLY A 41 -3.80 2.64 -7.01
C GLY A 41 -2.45 3.18 -6.51
N ALA A 42 -1.90 2.54 -5.47
CA ALA A 42 -0.60 2.88 -4.92
C ALA A 42 0.55 2.61 -5.92
N MET A 43 0.50 1.49 -6.63
CA MET A 43 1.46 1.16 -7.69
C MET A 43 1.42 2.19 -8.83
N MET A 44 0.21 2.55 -9.28
CA MET A 44 0.03 3.60 -10.30
C MET A 44 0.58 4.95 -9.85
N ARG A 45 0.37 5.30 -8.58
CA ARG A 45 0.91 6.53 -8.00
C ARG A 45 2.45 6.53 -7.98
N GLY A 46 3.08 5.45 -7.53
CA GLY A 46 4.55 5.33 -7.58
C GLY A 46 5.10 5.53 -9.00
N MET A 47 4.47 4.89 -9.99
CA MET A 47 4.85 5.07 -11.41
C MET A 47 4.72 6.52 -11.88
N ARG A 48 3.61 7.19 -11.54
CA ARG A 48 3.38 8.60 -11.92
C ARG A 48 4.39 9.55 -11.30
N GLU A 49 4.78 9.33 -10.04
CA GLU A 49 5.76 10.14 -9.33
C GLU A 49 7.22 9.74 -9.66
N HIS A 50 7.43 8.82 -10.61
CA HIS A 50 8.74 8.24 -10.93
C HIS A 50 9.50 7.73 -9.70
N ALA A 51 8.76 7.17 -8.74
CA ALA A 51 9.29 6.74 -7.46
C ALA A 51 8.84 5.31 -7.13
N GLN A 52 9.71 4.57 -6.45
CA GLN A 52 9.42 3.19 -6.11
C GLN A 52 8.54 3.13 -4.86
N LEU A 53 7.35 2.54 -4.98
CA LEU A 53 6.53 2.26 -3.81
C LEU A 53 7.25 1.23 -2.93
N THR A 54 7.45 1.54 -1.65
CA THR A 54 8.13 0.63 -0.70
C THR A 54 7.20 0.10 0.36
N ALA A 55 6.24 0.90 0.81
CA ALA A 55 5.29 0.44 1.80
C ALA A 55 3.93 1.13 1.70
N ILE A 56 2.88 0.37 2.05
CA ILE A 56 1.53 0.90 2.30
C ILE A 56 1.10 0.51 3.71
N HIS A 57 0.55 1.47 4.46
CA HIS A 57 0.01 1.25 5.80
C HIS A 57 -1.51 1.20 5.76
N VAL A 58 -2.10 0.14 6.29
CA VAL A 58 -3.56 -0.01 6.44
C VAL A 58 -3.94 -0.42 7.87
N PRO A 59 -5.18 -0.21 8.32
CA PRO A 59 -5.60 -0.60 9.66
C PRO A 59 -5.68 -2.12 9.85
N PHE A 60 -4.96 -2.66 10.84
CA PHE A 60 -4.94 -4.10 11.18
C PHE A 60 -6.30 -4.63 11.62
N GLU A 61 -7.09 -3.83 12.33
CA GLU A 61 -8.40 -4.23 12.89
C GLU A 61 -9.38 -4.75 11.83
N ARG A 62 -9.16 -4.40 10.54
CA ARG A 62 -9.96 -4.88 9.40
C ARG A 62 -9.45 -6.17 8.77
N PHE A 63 -8.20 -6.55 9.02
CA PHE A 63 -7.56 -7.71 8.41
C PHE A 63 -6.81 -8.58 9.45
N PRO A 64 -7.50 -9.07 10.50
CA PRO A 64 -6.85 -9.81 11.59
C PRO A 64 -6.23 -11.15 11.16
N HIS A 65 -6.55 -11.64 9.96
CA HIS A 65 -6.04 -12.88 9.39
C HIS A 65 -4.81 -12.67 8.49
N MET A 66 -4.36 -11.43 8.28
CA MET A 66 -3.12 -11.15 7.57
C MET A 66 -1.95 -11.26 8.53
N ASP A 67 -1.35 -12.44 8.56
CA ASP A 67 -0.35 -12.86 9.52
C ASP A 67 1.09 -12.84 8.96
N SER A 68 1.28 -12.90 7.64
CA SER A 68 2.63 -12.78 7.04
C SER A 68 2.70 -12.35 5.58
N LYS A 69 1.66 -12.58 4.78
CA LYS A 69 1.59 -12.20 3.37
C LYS A 69 0.16 -11.91 2.95
N PHE A 70 0.01 -11.01 1.98
CA PHE A 70 -1.20 -10.89 1.20
C PHE A 70 -0.88 -11.21 -0.26
N TRP A 71 -1.41 -12.33 -0.74
CA TRP A 71 -1.05 -12.90 -2.04
C TRP A 71 0.47 -13.12 -2.13
N HIS A 72 1.16 -12.35 -2.99
CA HIS A 72 2.61 -12.39 -3.17
C HIS A 72 3.34 -11.25 -2.44
N ILE A 73 2.61 -10.34 -1.79
CA ILE A 73 3.15 -9.15 -1.14
C ILE A 73 3.45 -9.47 0.34
N PRO A 74 4.71 -9.33 0.78
CA PRO A 74 5.05 -9.45 2.20
C PRO A 74 4.29 -8.46 3.08
N VAL A 75 3.87 -8.93 4.25
CA VAL A 75 3.31 -8.12 5.32
C VAL A 75 4.28 -8.23 6.49
N GLU A 76 4.80 -7.11 6.99
CA GLU A 76 5.58 -7.12 8.24
C GLU A 76 4.85 -6.37 9.35
N ASP A 77 5.26 -6.67 10.58
CA ASP A 77 4.89 -5.91 11.76
C ASP A 77 5.32 -4.45 11.58
N SER A 78 4.36 -3.54 11.61
CA SER A 78 4.62 -2.11 11.48
C SER A 78 5.25 -1.51 12.75
N GLY A 79 5.28 -2.26 13.86
CA GLY A 79 5.59 -1.79 15.21
C GLY A 79 4.44 -1.04 15.87
N ASP A 80 3.38 -0.73 15.12
CA ASP A 80 2.10 -0.23 15.61
C ASP A 80 1.07 -1.37 15.57
N PRO A 81 0.50 -1.79 16.71
CA PRO A 81 -0.44 -2.92 16.77
C PRO A 81 -1.73 -2.69 15.96
N LYS A 82 -2.00 -1.46 15.51
CA LYS A 82 -3.18 -1.09 14.73
C LYS A 82 -2.90 -0.96 13.24
N VAL A 83 -1.67 -1.14 12.79
CA VAL A 83 -1.30 -0.90 11.39
C VAL A 83 -0.63 -2.13 10.80
N LEU A 84 -1.16 -2.61 9.68
CA LEU A 84 -0.47 -3.53 8.79
C LEU A 84 0.39 -2.75 7.81
N ARG A 85 1.60 -3.25 7.58
CA ARG A 85 2.51 -2.70 6.59
C ARG A 85 2.75 -3.72 5.48
N PHE A 86 2.29 -3.39 4.29
CA PHE A 86 2.66 -4.12 3.07
C PHE A 86 3.99 -3.61 2.56
N PHE A 87 4.90 -4.52 2.22
CA PHE A 87 6.18 -4.19 1.60
C PHE A 87 6.19 -4.65 0.16
N PHE A 88 6.54 -3.75 -0.74
CA PHE A 88 6.67 -4.07 -2.15
C PHE A 88 8.13 -4.35 -2.43
N GLU A 89 8.44 -5.63 -2.68
CA GLU A 89 9.76 -5.99 -3.17
C GLU A 89 9.99 -5.29 -4.50
N THR A 90 11.19 -4.76 -4.66
CA THR A 90 11.59 -4.13 -5.90
C THR A 90 11.58 -5.20 -7.00
N PRO A 91 10.93 -4.99 -8.16
CA PRO A 91 11.38 -5.73 -9.32
C PRO A 91 12.84 -5.28 -9.48
N TYR A 92 13.77 -6.21 -9.27
CA TYR A 92 15.18 -6.00 -9.52
C TYR A 92 15.26 -5.41 -10.92
N LEU A 93 15.46 -4.10 -11.03
CA LEU A 93 15.85 -3.52 -12.30
C LEU A 93 17.27 -4.08 -12.44
N GLU A 94 17.42 -5.17 -13.19
CA GLU A 94 18.73 -5.55 -13.69
C GLU A 94 19.29 -4.27 -14.28
N ALA A 95 20.35 -3.77 -13.66
CA ALA A 95 21.09 -2.62 -14.15
C ALA A 95 21.60 -3.01 -15.55
N ALA A 96 20.88 -2.55 -16.57
CA ALA A 96 21.30 -2.61 -17.97
C ALA A 96 22.35 -1.53 -18.23
#